data_AF-A0A074VU82-F1
#
_entry.id   AF-A0A074VU82-F1
#
_cell.length_a   1.000
_cell.length_b   1.000
_cell.length_c   1.000
_cell.angle_alpha   90.00
_cell.angle_beta   90.00
_cell.angle_gamma   90.00
#
_symmetry.space_group_name_H-M   'P 1'
#
loop_
_entity.id
_entity.type
_entity.pdbx_description
1 polymer ?
#
loop_
_entity_poly.entity_id
_entity_poly.type
_entity_poly.pdbx_seq_one_letter_code
_entity_poly.pdbx_strand_id
1 'polypeptide(L)'
;MNTKRLIAFANDAGQAAALVAKSSWERAVTAWLYVPLGLTCILAVCFGVHSLISLSSVSFPASVACMIGLFVILVLLQGILGDRQTKRIVNLIEIPCGFALRYINIFFCPAFVTLPLSPSISGVEVAKIIAVFIIGYVAVFAFTAYMVRGLQLVLGTSKRAMTERAEELGRQDDNIPLTQTRQASTASEVPTVPTLSAQADLGESSTPSSPNEIADIQAPSKAMNPDAVIGTGGPPVAVNATTSSMVATPLRHDAAPLTRPQRWAAFVTLNFDMLTYGALFLFIGLPIYYGVGYAMPVQLSLNVIFYFAALRLPPKYKTYLHPVLVSSAFTILGIWVLALIRHDSLDDGLHAYTTNTKYTQLWDNDQGLKPPGAGDMFGSVLDVSIVALSLPMYRYRNELKARFMTIIVPNVIVSIGSLFAYPTFCYHIGISAPRSLAFASRSLTLALATPATKNLGGDPFTIAPLCIFSGIAGVIVGPIGLDLLRIPKDDYITRGITLGANSSAVATALLLTTDPRAAAFSSLSMGLLGTITVALTSVPPLVHIIRSLVGIN
;
A
#
# COMPACT_ATOMS: atom_id res chain seq x y z
N MET A 1 -40.20 -17.31 -26.79
CA MET A 1 -39.03 -16.41 -26.66
C MET A 1 -37.91 -17.00 -27.53
N ASN A 2 -37.49 -16.28 -28.57
CA ASN A 2 -36.95 -16.81 -29.84
C ASN A 2 -35.58 -17.48 -29.78
N THR A 3 -35.46 -18.68 -30.35
CA THR A 3 -34.22 -19.43 -30.63
C THR A 3 -33.15 -18.59 -31.34
N LYS A 4 -33.56 -17.66 -32.23
CA LYS A 4 -32.66 -16.70 -32.89
C LYS A 4 -31.96 -15.74 -31.92
N ARG A 5 -32.61 -15.34 -30.82
CA ARG A 5 -31.98 -14.49 -29.78
C ARG A 5 -30.96 -15.27 -28.96
N LEU A 6 -31.22 -16.57 -28.71
CA LEU A 6 -30.28 -17.46 -28.02
C LEU A 6 -29.01 -17.71 -28.85
N ILE A 7 -29.16 -17.93 -30.16
CA ILE A 7 -28.02 -18.11 -31.07
C ILE A 7 -27.19 -16.82 -31.19
N ALA A 8 -27.85 -15.67 -31.33
CA ALA A 8 -27.15 -14.38 -31.36
C ALA A 8 -26.40 -14.10 -30.04
N PHE A 9 -27.03 -14.38 -28.89
CA PHE A 9 -26.39 -14.27 -27.58
C PHE A 9 -25.17 -15.20 -27.44
N ALA A 10 -25.29 -16.46 -27.89
CA ALA A 10 -24.20 -17.43 -27.85
C ALA A 10 -23.02 -17.00 -28.75
N ASN A 11 -23.29 -16.45 -29.93
CA ASN A 11 -22.27 -15.93 -30.83
C ASN A 11 -21.58 -14.68 -30.23
N ASP A 12 -22.36 -13.74 -29.69
CA ASP A 12 -21.84 -12.56 -28.99
C ASP A 12 -20.96 -12.95 -27.79
N ALA A 13 -21.37 -13.99 -27.03
CA ALA A 13 -20.59 -14.52 -25.90
C ALA A 13 -19.30 -15.19 -26.36
N GLY A 14 -19.33 -15.98 -27.44
CA GLY A 14 -18.15 -16.61 -28.03
C GLY A 14 -17.14 -15.59 -28.53
N GLN A 15 -17.60 -14.54 -29.22
CA GLN A 15 -16.75 -13.44 -29.67
C GLN A 15 -16.16 -12.65 -28.50
N ALA A 16 -16.96 -12.36 -27.47
CA ALA A 16 -16.47 -11.71 -26.26
C ALA A 16 -15.40 -12.57 -25.55
N ALA A 17 -15.63 -13.87 -25.42
CA ALA A 17 -14.67 -14.80 -24.82
C ALA A 17 -13.35 -14.85 -25.61
N ALA A 18 -13.41 -14.91 -26.95
CA ALA A 18 -12.22 -14.87 -27.81
C ALA A 18 -11.43 -13.55 -27.65
N LEU A 19 -12.13 -12.42 -27.56
CA LEU A 19 -11.50 -11.11 -27.32
C LEU A 19 -10.83 -11.04 -25.94
N VAL A 20 -11.48 -11.57 -24.90
CA VAL A 20 -10.91 -11.65 -23.54
C VAL A 20 -9.69 -12.55 -23.54
N ALA A 21 -9.77 -13.74 -24.15
CA ALA A 21 -8.65 -14.67 -24.21
C ALA A 21 -7.44 -14.05 -24.92
N LYS A 22 -7.64 -13.40 -26.07
CA LYS A 22 -6.56 -12.73 -26.81
C LYS A 22 -5.96 -11.54 -26.05
N SER A 23 -6.78 -10.76 -25.36
CA SER A 23 -6.32 -9.57 -24.63
C SER A 23 -5.71 -9.88 -23.26
N SER A 24 -6.07 -11.00 -22.64
CA SER A 24 -5.73 -11.31 -21.24
C SER A 24 -4.83 -12.54 -21.08
N TRP A 25 -4.44 -13.21 -22.16
CA TRP A 25 -3.59 -14.42 -22.12
C TRP A 25 -2.27 -14.17 -21.38
N GLU A 26 -1.50 -13.13 -21.73
CA GLU A 26 -0.22 -12.86 -21.08
C GLU A 26 -0.39 -12.64 -19.58
N ARG A 27 -1.39 -11.83 -19.20
CA ARG A 27 -1.77 -11.61 -17.80
C ARG A 27 -2.14 -12.91 -17.10
N ALA A 28 -2.90 -13.79 -17.77
CA ALA A 28 -3.31 -15.08 -17.21
C ALA A 28 -2.10 -16.01 -17.00
N VAL A 29 -1.19 -16.10 -17.97
CA VAL A 29 0.05 -16.89 -17.84
C VAL A 29 0.90 -16.36 -16.69
N THR A 30 1.07 -15.03 -16.58
CA THR A 30 1.79 -14.43 -15.44
C THR A 30 1.11 -14.76 -14.12
N ALA A 31 -0.21 -14.60 -14.02
CA ALA A 31 -0.95 -14.79 -12.78
C ALA A 31 -1.07 -16.26 -12.33
N TRP A 32 -1.18 -17.20 -13.27
CA TRP A 32 -1.46 -18.62 -12.98
C TRP A 32 -0.23 -19.51 -13.04
N LEU A 33 0.82 -19.12 -13.77
CA LEU A 33 2.05 -19.91 -13.89
C LEU A 33 3.22 -19.24 -13.17
N TYR A 34 3.60 -18.03 -13.59
CA TYR A 34 4.81 -17.39 -13.07
C TYR A 34 4.68 -16.94 -11.61
N VAL A 35 3.53 -16.38 -11.20
CA VAL A 35 3.33 -15.92 -9.83
C VAL A 35 3.33 -17.10 -8.85
N PRO A 36 2.51 -18.17 -8.99
CA PRO A 36 2.53 -19.29 -8.05
C PRO A 36 3.90 -19.98 -8.00
N LEU A 37 4.54 -20.20 -9.15
CA LEU A 37 5.87 -20.79 -9.20
C LEU A 37 6.90 -19.91 -8.46
N GLY A 38 6.92 -18.61 -8.72
CA GLY A 38 7.79 -17.67 -8.03
C GLY A 38 7.53 -17.59 -6.52
N LEU A 39 6.26 -17.59 -6.09
CA LEU A 39 5.90 -17.63 -4.66
C LEU A 39 6.41 -18.92 -4.01
N THR A 40 6.23 -20.08 -4.65
CA THR A 40 6.72 -21.36 -4.13
C THR A 40 8.24 -21.42 -4.05
N CYS A 41 8.96 -20.87 -5.02
CA CYS A 41 10.42 -20.77 -4.97
C CYS A 41 10.89 -19.91 -3.79
N ILE A 42 10.26 -18.75 -3.57
CA ILE A 42 10.63 -17.88 -2.43
C ILE A 42 10.31 -18.58 -1.11
N LEU A 43 9.15 -19.22 -0.99
CA LEU A 43 8.80 -20.01 0.20
C LEU A 43 9.81 -21.13 0.45
N ALA A 44 10.25 -21.85 -0.60
CA ALA A 44 11.26 -22.90 -0.47
C ALA A 44 12.60 -22.36 0.03
N VAL A 45 13.01 -21.17 -0.42
CA VAL A 45 14.18 -20.47 0.13
C VAL A 45 13.97 -20.10 1.60
N CYS A 46 12.79 -19.56 1.95
CA CYS A 46 12.45 -19.27 3.34
C CYS A 46 12.47 -20.52 4.22
N PHE A 47 11.99 -21.66 3.71
CA PHE A 47 12.05 -22.94 4.40
C PHE A 47 13.49 -23.40 4.61
N GLY A 48 14.33 -23.37 3.57
CA GLY A 48 15.75 -23.73 3.72
C GLY A 48 16.48 -22.86 4.75
N VAL A 49 16.19 -21.54 4.77
CA VAL A 49 16.73 -20.63 5.79
C VAL A 49 16.14 -20.92 7.17
N HIS A 50 14.85 -21.26 7.27
CA HIS A 50 14.22 -21.65 8.53
C HIS A 50 14.87 -22.90 9.12
N SER A 51 15.08 -23.94 8.31
CA SER A 51 15.78 -25.17 8.69
C SER A 51 17.23 -24.91 9.12
N LEU A 52 17.90 -23.90 8.54
CA LEU A 52 19.25 -23.52 8.97
C LEU A 52 19.23 -22.77 10.31
N ILE A 53 18.27 -21.86 10.50
CA ILE A 53 18.13 -21.08 11.74
C ILE A 53 17.69 -21.98 12.90
N SER A 54 16.84 -22.98 12.67
CA SER A 54 16.39 -23.91 13.71
C SER A 54 17.52 -24.75 14.31
N LEU A 55 18.67 -24.88 13.63
CA LEU A 55 19.89 -25.47 14.17
C LEU A 55 20.63 -24.55 15.16
N SER A 56 20.30 -23.26 15.16
CA SER A 56 20.88 -22.25 16.06
C SER A 56 19.98 -21.99 17.26
N SER A 57 20.55 -21.43 18.34
CA SER A 57 19.78 -21.02 19.53
C SER A 57 19.02 -19.68 19.34
N VAL A 58 19.08 -19.08 18.15
CA VAL A 58 18.52 -17.76 17.87
C VAL A 58 17.17 -17.90 17.15
N SER A 59 16.12 -17.32 17.74
CA SER A 59 14.78 -17.28 17.12
C SER A 59 14.66 -16.10 16.15
N PHE A 60 15.23 -16.26 14.95
CA PHE A 60 15.15 -15.25 13.90
C PHE A 60 14.12 -15.62 12.81
N PRO A 61 13.15 -14.74 12.47
CA PRO A 61 12.18 -15.02 11.41
C PRO A 61 12.85 -15.22 10.04
N ALA A 62 12.66 -16.40 9.44
CA ALA A 62 13.32 -16.77 8.19
C ALA A 62 12.98 -15.83 7.03
N SER A 63 11.74 -15.34 6.95
CA SER A 63 11.30 -14.38 5.93
C SER A 63 12.04 -13.05 6.02
N VAL A 64 12.31 -12.56 7.22
CA VAL A 64 13.11 -11.33 7.43
C VAL A 64 14.58 -11.58 7.10
N ALA A 65 15.12 -12.77 7.37
CA ALA A 65 16.51 -13.11 7.05
C ALA A 65 16.69 -13.17 5.54
N CYS A 66 15.73 -13.78 4.83
CA CYS A 66 15.66 -13.81 3.39
C CYS A 66 15.52 -12.39 2.80
N MET A 67 14.75 -11.49 3.42
CA MET A 67 14.66 -10.09 2.98
C MET A 67 16.01 -9.38 3.05
N ILE A 68 16.71 -9.45 4.19
CA ILE A 68 18.03 -8.83 4.37
C ILE A 68 19.04 -9.47 3.43
N GLY A 69 19.06 -10.79 3.35
CA GLY A 69 19.95 -11.56 2.48
C GLY A 69 19.75 -11.20 1.00
N LEU A 70 18.49 -11.14 0.54
CA LEU A 70 18.17 -10.76 -0.84
C LEU A 70 18.62 -9.33 -1.15
N PHE A 71 18.43 -8.37 -0.23
CA PHE A 71 18.93 -7.02 -0.40
C PHE A 71 20.46 -6.99 -0.56
N VAL A 72 21.20 -7.67 0.32
CA VAL A 72 22.67 -7.76 0.26
C VAL A 72 23.14 -8.43 -1.02
N ILE A 73 22.52 -9.55 -1.41
CA ILE A 73 22.83 -10.28 -2.65
C ILE A 73 22.63 -9.38 -3.87
N LEU A 74 21.53 -8.63 -3.95
CA LEU A 74 21.28 -7.71 -5.07
C LEU A 74 22.31 -6.58 -5.14
N VAL A 75 22.73 -6.04 -3.99
CA VAL A 75 23.80 -5.03 -3.93
C VAL A 75 25.14 -5.61 -4.40
N LEU A 76 25.50 -6.81 -3.95
CA LEU A 76 26.72 -7.50 -4.37
C LEU A 76 26.71 -7.85 -5.86
N LEU A 77 25.60 -8.39 -6.36
CA LEU A 77 25.43 -8.73 -7.78
C LEU A 77 25.57 -7.51 -8.67
N GLN A 78 25.05 -6.35 -8.26
CA GLN A 78 25.26 -5.11 -9.01
C GLN A 78 26.74 -4.71 -9.06
N GLY A 79 27.48 -4.88 -7.95
CA GLY A 79 28.92 -4.62 -7.91
C GLY A 79 29.74 -5.56 -8.80
N ILE A 80 29.33 -6.84 -8.93
CA ILE A 80 30.08 -7.88 -9.64
C ILE A 80 29.66 -7.99 -11.12
N LEU A 81 28.36 -8.05 -11.41
CA LEU A 81 27.81 -8.29 -12.77
C LEU A 81 27.44 -6.99 -13.52
N GLY A 82 27.42 -5.85 -12.83
CA GLY A 82 27.01 -4.56 -13.36
C GLY A 82 25.48 -4.38 -13.49
N ASP A 83 25.07 -3.13 -13.70
CA ASP A 83 23.66 -2.71 -13.62
C ASP A 83 22.72 -3.45 -14.57
N ARG A 84 23.16 -3.74 -15.79
CA ARG A 84 22.31 -4.32 -16.84
C ARG A 84 21.88 -5.74 -16.53
N GLN A 85 22.79 -6.58 -16.02
CA GLN A 85 22.47 -7.97 -15.69
C GLN A 85 21.67 -8.04 -14.40
N THR A 86 22.03 -7.24 -13.39
CA THR A 86 21.26 -7.19 -12.14
C THR A 86 19.83 -6.71 -12.38
N LYS A 87 19.61 -5.76 -13.30
CA LYS A 87 18.25 -5.36 -13.69
C LYS A 87 17.42 -6.51 -14.28
N ARG A 88 18.03 -7.44 -15.03
CA ARG A 88 17.31 -8.64 -15.54
C ARG A 88 16.90 -9.56 -14.40
N ILE A 89 17.79 -9.79 -13.43
CA ILE A 89 17.50 -10.60 -12.24
C ILE A 89 16.38 -9.96 -11.42
N VAL A 90 16.47 -8.65 -11.19
CA VAL A 90 15.44 -7.89 -10.47
C VAL A 90 14.09 -7.99 -11.19
N ASN A 91 14.04 -7.83 -12.51
CA ASN A 91 12.79 -7.95 -13.27
C ASN A 91 12.14 -9.35 -13.14
N LEU A 92 12.95 -10.42 -13.04
CA LEU A 92 12.43 -11.78 -12.84
C LEU A 92 11.82 -11.94 -11.43
N ILE A 93 12.54 -11.48 -10.40
CA ILE A 93 12.09 -11.53 -9.00
C ILE A 93 10.89 -10.61 -8.77
N GLU A 94 10.81 -9.50 -9.51
CA GLU A 94 9.73 -8.53 -9.43
C GLU A 94 8.37 -9.10 -9.84
N ILE A 95 8.30 -10.20 -10.60
CA ILE A 95 7.03 -10.84 -10.96
C ILE A 95 6.29 -11.35 -9.69
N PRO A 96 6.83 -12.30 -8.92
CA PRO A 96 6.18 -12.76 -7.69
C PRO A 96 6.21 -11.71 -6.57
N CYS A 97 7.33 -10.99 -6.40
CA CYS A 97 7.44 -9.97 -5.36
C CYS A 97 6.52 -8.78 -5.60
N GLY A 98 6.35 -8.36 -6.85
CA GLY A 98 5.43 -7.29 -7.24
C GLY A 98 3.97 -7.68 -7.00
N PHE A 99 3.59 -8.93 -7.26
CA PHE A 99 2.27 -9.45 -6.87
C PHE A 99 2.09 -9.40 -5.35
N ALA A 100 3.06 -9.92 -4.59
CA ALA A 100 3.01 -9.97 -3.14
C ALA A 100 2.89 -8.57 -2.50
N LEU A 101 3.68 -7.60 -2.96
CA LEU A 101 3.61 -6.20 -2.50
C LEU A 101 2.32 -5.51 -2.92
N ARG A 102 1.84 -5.73 -4.15
CA ARG A 102 0.61 -5.12 -4.67
C ARG A 102 -0.62 -5.52 -3.85
N TYR A 103 -0.67 -6.77 -3.42
CA TYR A 103 -1.80 -7.32 -2.68
C TYR A 103 -1.52 -7.51 -1.19
N ILE A 104 -0.42 -6.98 -0.65
CA ILE A 104 0.02 -7.20 0.74
C ILE A 104 -1.10 -6.99 1.79
N ASN A 105 -1.98 -6.02 1.55
CA ASN A 105 -3.10 -5.71 2.41
C ASN A 105 -4.11 -6.85 2.59
N ILE A 106 -4.34 -7.69 1.58
CA ILE A 106 -5.23 -8.85 1.73
C ILE A 106 -4.63 -9.88 2.70
N PHE A 107 -3.30 -10.03 2.69
CA PHE A 107 -2.59 -10.98 3.55
C PHE A 107 -2.60 -10.56 5.03
N PHE A 108 -3.06 -9.35 5.34
CA PHE A 108 -3.32 -8.86 6.69
C PHE A 108 -4.74 -9.15 7.20
N CYS A 109 -5.69 -9.47 6.30
CA CYS A 109 -7.06 -9.79 6.70
C CYS A 109 -7.15 -10.92 7.74
N PRO A 110 -6.34 -11.99 7.70
CA PRO A 110 -6.47 -13.08 8.65
C PRO A 110 -6.43 -12.65 10.12
N ALA A 111 -5.55 -11.69 10.45
CA ALA A 111 -5.40 -11.20 11.82
C ALA A 111 -6.66 -10.47 12.35
N PHE A 112 -7.47 -9.91 11.44
CA PHE A 112 -8.75 -9.28 11.79
C PHE A 112 -9.90 -10.27 11.75
N VAL A 113 -9.87 -11.22 10.82
CA VAL A 113 -10.89 -12.28 10.73
C VAL A 113 -10.88 -13.15 11.99
N THR A 114 -9.71 -13.45 12.56
CA THR A 114 -9.59 -14.23 13.80
C THR A 114 -9.75 -13.42 15.08
N LEU A 115 -9.94 -12.09 15.00
CA LEU A 115 -10.07 -11.22 16.16
C LEU A 115 -11.22 -11.60 17.11
N PRO A 116 -12.38 -12.13 16.66
CA PRO A 116 -13.41 -12.64 17.56
C PRO A 116 -12.96 -13.81 18.46
N LEU A 117 -11.91 -14.55 18.09
CA LEU A 117 -11.33 -15.60 18.92
C LEU A 117 -10.43 -15.06 20.05
N SER A 118 -10.23 -13.74 20.11
CA SER A 118 -9.38 -13.12 21.13
C SER A 118 -10.02 -13.22 22.52
N PRO A 119 -9.22 -13.40 23.59
CA PRO A 119 -9.75 -13.42 24.95
C PRO A 119 -10.39 -12.08 25.30
N SER A 120 -11.46 -12.10 26.10
CA SER A 120 -12.21 -10.91 26.49
C SER A 120 -11.32 -9.88 27.21
N ILE A 121 -11.42 -8.61 26.81
CA ILE A 121 -10.68 -7.49 27.41
C ILE A 121 -11.65 -6.62 28.22
N SER A 122 -11.25 -6.25 29.44
CA SER A 122 -12.03 -5.31 30.27
C SER A 122 -12.09 -3.92 29.62
N GLY A 123 -13.25 -3.26 29.66
CA GLY A 123 -13.43 -1.91 29.09
C GLY A 123 -12.46 -0.87 29.67
N VAL A 124 -12.09 -1.00 30.94
CA VAL A 124 -11.07 -0.14 31.58
C VAL A 124 -9.70 -0.32 30.93
N GLU A 125 -9.36 -1.56 30.58
CA GLU A 125 -8.10 -1.87 29.92
C GLU A 125 -8.08 -1.38 28.48
N VAL A 126 -9.20 -1.49 27.75
CA VAL A 126 -9.35 -0.88 26.42
C VAL A 126 -9.14 0.63 26.48
N ALA A 127 -9.74 1.32 27.47
CA ALA A 127 -9.56 2.76 27.65
C ALA A 127 -8.09 3.14 27.89
N LYS A 128 -7.36 2.36 28.70
CA LYS A 128 -5.91 2.51 28.92
C LYS A 128 -5.12 2.30 27.63
N ILE A 129 -5.42 1.25 26.87
CA ILE A 129 -4.79 0.97 25.55
C ILE A 129 -4.97 2.17 24.61
N ILE A 130 -6.18 2.71 24.50
CA ILE A 130 -6.47 3.88 23.65
C ILE A 130 -5.70 5.12 24.14
N ALA A 131 -5.67 5.38 25.44
CA ALA A 131 -4.95 6.53 26.01
C ALA A 131 -3.44 6.45 25.74
N VAL A 132 -2.82 5.30 26.03
CA VAL A 132 -1.39 5.07 25.75
C VAL A 132 -1.10 5.17 24.26
N PHE A 133 -1.99 4.64 23.42
CA PHE A 133 -1.87 4.75 21.96
C PHE A 133 -1.82 6.21 21.52
N ILE A 134 -2.78 7.04 21.92
CA ILE A 134 -2.89 8.44 21.45
C ILE A 134 -1.71 9.27 21.96
N ILE A 135 -1.43 9.20 23.26
CA ILE A 135 -0.36 9.98 23.90
C ILE A 135 1.00 9.53 23.34
N GLY A 136 1.24 8.22 23.30
CA GLY A 136 2.47 7.65 22.77
C GLY A 136 2.67 7.95 21.29
N TYR A 137 1.59 7.94 20.49
CA TYR A 137 1.64 8.33 19.09
C TYR A 137 2.15 9.76 18.94
N VAL A 138 1.54 10.74 19.63
CA VAL A 138 1.94 12.16 19.54
C VAL A 138 3.37 12.36 20.04
N ALA A 139 3.73 11.72 21.16
CA ALA A 139 5.06 11.84 21.74
C ALA A 139 6.17 11.31 20.81
N VAL A 140 6.02 10.08 20.28
CA VAL A 140 7.01 9.48 19.38
C VAL A 140 7.02 10.20 18.03
N PHE A 141 5.88 10.69 17.55
CA PHE A 141 5.80 11.49 16.34
C PHE A 141 6.61 12.79 16.47
N ALA A 142 6.39 13.57 17.53
CA ALA A 142 7.13 14.80 17.77
C ALA A 142 8.63 14.54 18.01
N PHE A 143 8.95 13.52 18.81
CA PHE A 143 10.34 13.11 19.05
C PHE A 143 11.06 12.75 17.76
N THR A 144 10.44 11.95 16.90
CA THR A 144 11.02 11.53 15.62
C THR A 144 11.23 12.73 14.71
N ALA A 145 10.24 13.62 14.59
CA ALA A 145 10.34 14.81 13.75
C ALA A 145 11.50 15.73 14.17
N TYR A 146 11.61 16.05 15.46
CA TYR A 146 12.68 16.91 15.97
C TYR A 146 14.04 16.24 15.94
N MET A 147 14.12 14.94 16.21
CA MET A 147 15.35 14.18 16.14
C MET A 147 15.90 14.15 14.71
N VAL A 148 15.05 13.83 13.71
CA VAL A 148 15.47 13.80 12.30
C VAL A 148 15.90 15.19 11.85
N ARG A 149 15.13 16.23 12.16
CA ARG A 149 15.46 17.61 11.81
C ARG A 149 16.76 18.07 12.48
N GLY A 150 16.93 17.80 13.76
CA GLY A 150 18.16 18.11 14.51
C GLY A 150 19.38 17.43 13.89
N LEU A 151 19.25 16.15 13.54
CA LEU A 151 20.32 15.41 12.89
C LEU A 151 20.63 15.96 11.49
N GLN A 152 19.64 16.40 10.73
CA GLN A 152 19.85 17.06 9.44
C GLN A 152 20.60 18.39 9.57
N LEU A 153 20.32 19.17 10.62
CA LEU A 153 21.02 20.42 10.90
C LEU A 153 22.48 20.17 11.28
N VAL A 154 22.74 19.15 12.11
CA VAL A 154 24.10 18.77 12.52
C VAL A 154 24.91 18.24 11.34
N LEU A 155 24.31 17.43 10.47
CA LEU A 155 24.99 16.83 9.31
C LEU A 155 25.01 17.74 8.07
N GLY A 156 24.35 18.91 8.10
CA GLY A 156 24.23 19.82 6.96
C GLY A 156 23.42 19.28 5.77
N THR A 157 22.73 18.15 5.92
CA THR A 157 21.98 17.48 4.84
C THR A 157 20.73 18.25 4.42
N SER A 158 20.19 19.11 5.28
CA SER A 158 19.05 19.99 4.97
C SER A 158 19.34 20.94 3.81
N LYS A 159 20.53 21.54 3.75
CA LYS A 159 20.90 22.46 2.64
C LYS A 159 20.91 21.73 1.30
N ARG A 160 21.46 20.52 1.27
CA ARG A 160 21.55 19.69 0.07
C ARG A 160 20.17 19.25 -0.44
N ALA A 161 19.26 18.89 0.47
CA ALA A 161 17.89 18.52 0.10
C ALA A 161 17.10 19.70 -0.48
N MET A 162 17.29 20.91 0.06
CA MET A 162 16.72 22.14 -0.50
C MET A 162 17.29 22.45 -1.89
N THR A 163 18.61 22.30 -2.07
CA THR A 163 19.27 22.51 -3.38
C THR A 163 18.78 21.52 -4.43
N GLU A 164 18.71 20.22 -4.12
CA GLU A 164 18.17 19.21 -5.04
C GLU A 164 16.73 19.52 -5.44
N ARG A 165 15.89 19.95 -4.48
CA ARG A 165 14.51 20.35 -4.77
C ARG A 165 14.44 21.59 -5.66
N ALA A 166 15.29 22.59 -5.42
CA ALA A 166 15.39 23.78 -6.26
C ALA A 166 15.87 23.46 -7.68
N GLU A 167 16.87 22.59 -7.83
CA GLU A 167 17.37 22.12 -9.12
C GLU A 167 16.28 21.39 -9.92
N GLU A 168 15.48 20.54 -9.27
CA GLU A 168 14.41 19.81 -9.96
C GLU A 168 13.19 20.67 -10.30
N LEU A 169 12.86 21.66 -9.47
CA LEU A 169 11.83 22.67 -9.79
C LEU A 169 12.29 23.56 -10.96
N GLY A 170 13.55 24.01 -10.96
CA GLY A 170 14.11 24.76 -12.10
C GLY A 170 14.15 23.93 -13.38
N ARG A 171 14.43 22.63 -13.28
CA ARG A 171 14.42 21.69 -14.42
C ARG A 171 13.02 21.37 -14.94
N GLN A 172 11.96 21.61 -14.16
CA GLN A 172 10.57 21.49 -14.64
C GLN A 172 10.16 22.70 -15.49
N ASP A 173 10.65 23.90 -15.16
CA ASP A 173 10.39 25.12 -15.93
C ASP A 173 11.20 25.17 -17.25
N ASP A 174 12.39 24.55 -17.29
CA ASP A 174 13.24 24.45 -18.50
C ASP A 174 12.80 23.34 -19.49
N ASN A 175 11.78 22.55 -19.17
CA ASN A 175 11.23 21.59 -20.13
C ASN A 175 10.30 22.29 -21.12
N ILE A 176 10.72 22.38 -22.38
CA ILE A 176 9.84 22.75 -23.51
C ILE A 176 8.54 21.93 -23.40
N PRO A 177 7.35 22.57 -23.36
CA PRO A 177 6.11 21.89 -23.01
C PRO A 177 5.62 20.99 -24.15
N LEU A 178 6.13 19.76 -24.21
CA LEU A 178 5.54 18.68 -24.98
C LEU A 178 4.56 17.92 -24.08
N THR A 179 3.27 18.15 -24.34
CA THR A 179 2.12 17.43 -23.77
C THR A 179 1.90 17.62 -22.26
N GLN A 180 1.17 18.68 -21.95
CA GLN A 180 0.62 18.98 -20.63
C GLN A 180 -0.37 17.87 -20.22
N THR A 181 0.06 16.95 -19.36
CA THR A 181 -0.86 16.07 -18.62
C THR A 181 -1.52 16.92 -17.54
N ARG A 182 -2.83 17.13 -17.66
CA ARG A 182 -3.62 17.99 -16.76
C ARG A 182 -3.58 17.42 -15.33
N GLN A 183 -2.75 18.01 -14.47
CA GLN A 183 -2.92 17.93 -13.02
C GLN A 183 -4.25 18.62 -12.66
N ALA A 184 -5.15 17.88 -12.02
CA ALA A 184 -6.34 18.45 -11.41
C ALA A 184 -5.94 19.09 -10.06
N SER A 185 -5.51 20.35 -10.10
CA SER A 185 -5.43 21.19 -8.91
C SER A 185 -6.81 21.76 -8.62
N THR A 186 -7.41 21.30 -7.51
CA THR A 186 -8.55 21.96 -6.88
C THR A 186 -8.10 23.33 -6.40
N ALA A 187 -8.69 24.38 -6.98
CA ALA A 187 -8.43 25.77 -6.64
C ALA A 187 -9.02 26.14 -5.27
N SER A 188 -8.16 26.59 -4.37
CA SER A 188 -8.47 27.58 -3.34
C SER A 188 -7.16 28.28 -3.04
N GLU A 189 -7.01 29.49 -3.58
CA GLU A 189 -6.40 30.67 -2.95
C GLU A 189 -6.05 31.69 -4.05
N VAL A 190 -6.65 32.86 -3.90
CA VAL A 190 -6.47 34.05 -4.72
C VAL A 190 -5.13 34.69 -4.36
N PRO A 191 -4.22 35.00 -5.31
CA PRO A 191 -3.07 35.85 -5.04
C PRO A 191 -3.41 37.31 -5.34
N THR A 192 -3.34 38.14 -4.31
CA THR A 192 -3.41 39.61 -4.34
C THR A 192 -2.14 40.18 -4.99
N VAL A 193 -2.27 41.01 -6.02
CA VAL A 193 -1.17 41.79 -6.62
C VAL A 193 -1.25 43.23 -6.10
N PRO A 194 -0.13 43.87 -5.71
CA PRO A 194 -0.13 45.26 -5.26
C PRO A 194 -0.11 46.20 -6.47
N THR A 195 -0.93 47.26 -6.45
CA THR A 195 -0.89 48.34 -7.44
C THR A 195 -0.76 49.70 -6.75
N LEU A 196 0.26 50.44 -7.15
CA LEU A 196 0.49 51.85 -6.85
C LEU A 196 -0.13 52.71 -7.97
N SER A 197 -0.92 53.70 -7.56
CA SER A 197 -1.22 55.01 -8.19
C SER A 197 -1.76 55.07 -9.63
N ALA A 198 -3.00 55.55 -9.82
CA ALA A 198 -3.33 56.96 -10.13
C ALA A 198 -4.80 57.16 -10.58
N GLN A 199 -5.52 57.98 -9.80
CA GLN A 199 -6.56 58.97 -10.14
C GLN A 199 -7.52 58.83 -11.35
N ALA A 200 -8.81 58.81 -11.01
CA ALA A 200 -9.84 59.83 -11.31
C ALA A 200 -11.09 59.41 -12.13
N ASP A 201 -12.22 59.88 -11.59
CA ASP A 201 -13.51 60.22 -12.20
C ASP A 201 -14.67 59.20 -12.32
N LEU A 202 -15.62 59.40 -11.37
CA LEU A 202 -17.05 59.74 -11.54
C LEU A 202 -17.98 58.79 -12.30
N GLY A 203 -19.11 58.48 -11.65
CA GLY A 203 -20.40 58.39 -12.35
C GLY A 203 -21.25 57.15 -12.03
N GLU A 204 -22.35 57.40 -11.33
CA GLU A 204 -23.35 56.45 -10.85
C GLU A 204 -24.22 55.79 -11.94
N SER A 205 -24.78 54.63 -11.56
CA SER A 205 -26.15 54.16 -11.81
C SER A 205 -26.59 53.78 -13.23
N SER A 206 -26.90 52.48 -13.41
CA SER A 206 -28.21 52.04 -13.92
C SER A 206 -28.35 50.51 -13.90
N THR A 207 -29.38 50.02 -13.22
CA THR A 207 -30.18 48.83 -13.58
C THR A 207 -31.60 49.34 -13.91
N PRO A 208 -32.58 48.56 -14.45
CA PRO A 208 -32.61 47.11 -14.70
C PRO A 208 -33.26 46.69 -16.05
N SER A 209 -33.06 45.42 -16.49
CA SER A 209 -34.12 44.54 -17.04
C SER A 209 -33.56 43.20 -17.57
N SER A 210 -34.27 42.12 -17.28
CA SER A 210 -34.10 40.73 -17.76
C SER A 210 -35.12 40.45 -18.90
N PRO A 211 -35.23 39.25 -19.55
CA PRO A 211 -34.57 37.95 -19.28
C PRO A 211 -34.08 37.19 -20.55
N ASN A 212 -33.53 35.99 -20.34
CA ASN A 212 -33.15 34.95 -21.33
C ASN A 212 -31.83 35.18 -22.10
N GLU A 213 -30.79 34.44 -21.74
CA GLU A 213 -30.24 33.34 -22.54
C GLU A 213 -28.94 32.83 -21.89
N ILE A 214 -28.84 31.51 -21.78
CA ILE A 214 -27.67 30.79 -21.27
C ILE A 214 -26.60 30.88 -22.36
N ALA A 215 -25.64 31.78 -22.20
CA ALA A 215 -24.51 31.92 -23.11
C ALA A 215 -23.34 30.99 -22.69
N ASP A 216 -22.91 30.22 -23.68
CA ASP A 216 -21.87 29.21 -23.69
C ASP A 216 -20.51 29.68 -23.13
N ILE A 217 -19.89 28.83 -22.30
CA ILE A 217 -18.50 28.99 -21.86
C ILE A 217 -17.59 28.49 -22.99
N GLN A 218 -16.94 29.42 -23.69
CA GLN A 218 -15.98 29.11 -24.75
C GLN A 218 -14.65 28.59 -24.18
N ALA A 219 -14.24 27.39 -24.61
CA ALA A 219 -12.99 26.72 -24.22
C ALA A 219 -11.78 27.20 -25.07
N PRO A 220 -10.53 27.11 -24.56
CA PRO A 220 -9.37 27.80 -25.13
C PRO A 220 -8.82 27.10 -26.38
N SER A 221 -8.31 27.90 -27.32
CA SER A 221 -7.65 27.45 -28.55
C SER A 221 -6.30 26.78 -28.27
N LYS A 222 -6.01 25.65 -28.93
CA LYS A 222 -4.65 25.04 -28.92
C LYS A 222 -4.13 24.66 -30.31
N ALA A 223 -2.83 24.93 -30.44
CA ALA A 223 -1.78 24.45 -31.35
C ALA A 223 -1.90 24.78 -32.85
N MET A 224 -1.03 25.71 -33.29
CA MET A 224 -0.76 26.05 -34.68
C MET A 224 0.10 24.96 -35.35
N ASN A 225 -0.19 24.65 -36.61
CA ASN A 225 0.44 23.62 -37.44
C ASN A 225 1.94 23.93 -37.71
N PRO A 226 2.88 22.97 -37.56
CA PRO A 226 4.32 23.20 -37.78
C PRO A 226 4.72 23.59 -39.21
N ASP A 227 3.84 23.39 -40.19
CA ASP A 227 4.12 23.71 -41.60
C ASP A 227 4.02 25.23 -41.90
N ALA A 228 3.58 26.04 -40.94
CA ALA A 228 3.45 27.50 -41.08
C ALA A 228 4.74 28.28 -40.76
N VAL A 229 5.85 27.61 -40.47
CA VAL A 229 7.15 28.27 -40.28
C VAL A 229 7.80 28.51 -41.65
N ILE A 230 7.51 29.67 -42.23
CA ILE A 230 8.28 30.21 -43.36
C ILE A 230 8.80 31.57 -42.91
N GLY A 231 10.11 31.74 -42.85
CA GLY A 231 10.70 33.00 -42.40
C GLY A 231 12.23 33.05 -42.37
N THR A 232 12.90 32.69 -43.47
CA THR A 232 14.10 33.44 -43.88
C THR A 232 13.63 34.65 -44.70
N GLY A 233 14.23 35.81 -44.44
CA GLY A 233 13.71 37.13 -44.85
C GLY A 233 13.45 37.30 -46.35
N GLY A 234 12.24 37.74 -46.67
CA GLY A 234 11.83 38.26 -47.98
C GLY A 234 10.76 39.35 -47.81
N PRO A 235 10.64 40.31 -48.75
CA PRO A 235 9.84 41.52 -48.58
C PRO A 235 8.32 41.25 -48.66
N PRO A 236 7.47 42.13 -48.12
CA PRO A 236 6.06 41.83 -47.88
C PRO A 236 5.29 41.79 -49.20
N VAL A 237 4.63 40.67 -49.46
CA VAL A 237 3.66 40.54 -50.57
C VAL A 237 2.28 40.96 -50.07
N ALA A 238 1.63 41.84 -50.83
CA ALA A 238 0.34 42.41 -50.53
C ALA A 238 -0.78 41.35 -50.39
N VAL A 239 -1.57 41.48 -49.35
CA VAL A 239 -2.75 40.63 -49.08
C VAL A 239 -3.89 41.09 -49.97
N ASN A 240 -4.20 40.31 -51.01
CA ASN A 240 -5.50 40.40 -51.68
C ASN A 240 -6.40 39.27 -51.18
N ALA A 241 -7.44 39.68 -50.47
CA ALA A 241 -8.55 38.83 -50.06
C ALA A 241 -9.33 38.34 -51.28
N THR A 242 -9.43 37.02 -51.44
CA THR A 242 -10.67 36.32 -51.83
C THR A 242 -10.38 34.82 -51.88
N THR A 243 -10.75 34.11 -50.82
CA THR A 243 -11.22 32.72 -50.93
C THR A 243 -11.99 32.43 -49.65
N SER A 244 -13.30 32.28 -49.79
CA SER A 244 -14.19 31.81 -48.74
C SER A 244 -13.77 30.40 -48.35
N SER A 245 -12.88 30.27 -47.36
CA SER A 245 -12.60 28.97 -46.75
C SER A 245 -13.85 28.59 -45.95
N MET A 246 -14.66 27.68 -46.48
CA MET A 246 -15.59 26.93 -45.67
C MET A 246 -14.82 26.43 -44.45
N VAL A 247 -15.22 26.89 -43.27
CA VAL A 247 -14.70 26.39 -42.00
C VAL A 247 -15.06 24.91 -41.97
N ALA A 248 -14.10 24.05 -42.31
CA ALA A 248 -14.23 22.62 -42.10
C ALA A 248 -14.29 22.41 -40.59
N THR A 249 -15.51 22.27 -40.06
CA THR A 249 -15.75 21.84 -38.69
C THR A 249 -14.89 20.59 -38.48
N PRO A 250 -13.95 20.56 -37.52
CA PRO A 250 -13.21 19.34 -37.25
C PRO A 250 -14.25 18.31 -36.82
N LEU A 251 -14.44 17.27 -37.64
CA LEU A 251 -15.25 16.11 -37.28
C LEU A 251 -14.66 15.56 -35.98
N ARG A 252 -15.28 15.86 -34.84
CA ARG A 252 -15.07 15.11 -33.61
C ARG A 252 -15.35 13.67 -33.95
N HIS A 253 -14.31 12.86 -34.07
CA HIS A 253 -14.45 11.42 -34.05
C HIS A 253 -14.83 11.05 -32.61
N ASP A 254 -16.12 11.13 -32.29
CA ASP A 254 -16.65 10.39 -31.17
C ASP A 254 -16.33 8.92 -31.46
N ALA A 255 -15.57 8.28 -30.57
CA ALA A 255 -15.20 6.88 -30.74
C ALA A 255 -16.47 6.06 -31.01
N ALA A 256 -16.46 5.25 -32.08
CA ALA A 256 -17.62 4.46 -32.47
C ALA A 256 -18.17 3.69 -31.25
N PRO A 257 -19.51 3.66 -31.05
CA PRO A 257 -20.09 3.04 -29.88
C PRO A 257 -19.70 1.56 -29.83
N LEU A 258 -19.10 1.13 -28.71
CA LEU A 258 -18.66 -0.25 -28.51
C LEU A 258 -19.80 -1.23 -28.84
N THR A 259 -19.46 -2.26 -29.63
CA THR A 259 -20.38 -3.36 -29.94
C THR A 259 -20.74 -4.15 -28.66
N ARG A 260 -21.86 -4.88 -28.66
CA ARG A 260 -22.29 -5.68 -27.49
C ARG A 260 -21.21 -6.68 -27.02
N PRO A 261 -20.55 -7.45 -27.91
CA PRO A 261 -19.45 -8.34 -27.52
C PRO A 261 -18.26 -7.61 -26.91
N GLN A 262 -17.92 -6.42 -27.44
CA GLN A 262 -16.83 -5.60 -26.88
C GLN A 262 -17.15 -5.05 -25.49
N ARG A 263 -18.41 -4.68 -25.21
CA ARG A 263 -18.83 -4.28 -23.87
C ARG A 263 -18.75 -5.44 -22.89
N TRP A 264 -19.16 -6.64 -23.31
CA TRP A 264 -19.04 -7.85 -22.49
C TRP A 264 -17.59 -8.22 -22.24
N ALA A 265 -16.74 -8.18 -23.27
CA ALA A 265 -15.31 -8.40 -23.13
C ALA A 265 -14.68 -7.39 -22.16
N ALA A 266 -14.98 -6.09 -22.31
CA ALA A 266 -14.50 -5.06 -21.40
C ALA A 266 -14.97 -5.31 -19.95
N PHE A 267 -16.24 -5.66 -19.75
CA PHE A 267 -16.76 -6.02 -18.43
C PHE A 267 -16.04 -7.21 -17.81
N VAL A 268 -15.82 -8.28 -18.57
CA VAL A 268 -15.13 -9.49 -18.11
C VAL A 268 -13.67 -9.17 -17.78
N THR A 269 -12.96 -8.43 -18.64
CA THR A 269 -11.56 -8.04 -18.39
C THR A 269 -11.42 -7.14 -17.16
N LEU A 270 -12.36 -6.22 -16.93
CA LEU A 270 -12.39 -5.35 -15.74
C LEU A 270 -12.67 -6.13 -14.46
N ASN A 271 -13.52 -7.16 -14.53
CA ASN A 271 -13.95 -7.96 -13.38
C ASN A 271 -13.26 -9.33 -13.31
N PHE A 272 -12.19 -9.55 -14.08
CA PHE A 272 -11.61 -10.86 -14.30
C PHE A 272 -11.26 -11.58 -13.00
N ASP A 273 -10.57 -10.91 -12.09
CA ASP A 273 -10.17 -11.49 -10.80
C ASP A 273 -11.40 -11.85 -9.96
N MET A 274 -12.38 -10.94 -9.84
CA MET A 274 -13.60 -11.16 -9.04
C MET A 274 -14.48 -12.28 -9.62
N LEU A 275 -14.59 -12.38 -10.95
CA LEU A 275 -15.30 -13.47 -11.61
C LEU A 275 -14.60 -14.81 -11.41
N THR A 276 -13.26 -14.82 -11.47
CA THR A 276 -12.48 -16.04 -11.29
C THR A 276 -12.60 -16.57 -9.87
N TYR A 277 -12.41 -15.72 -8.85
CA TYR A 277 -12.62 -16.12 -7.46
C TYR A 277 -14.10 -16.40 -7.15
N GLY A 278 -15.05 -15.73 -7.80
CA GLY A 278 -16.47 -16.05 -7.71
C GLY A 278 -16.81 -17.44 -8.25
N ALA A 279 -16.20 -17.82 -9.38
CA ALA A 279 -16.32 -19.17 -9.93
C ALA A 279 -15.65 -20.21 -9.01
N LEU A 280 -14.46 -19.92 -8.49
CA LEU A 280 -13.81 -20.78 -7.49
C LEU A 280 -14.68 -20.95 -6.24
N PHE A 281 -15.27 -19.88 -5.73
CA PHE A 281 -16.16 -19.92 -4.58
C PHE A 281 -17.37 -20.82 -4.83
N LEU A 282 -18.07 -20.63 -5.95
CA LEU A 282 -19.32 -21.31 -6.24
C LEU A 282 -19.15 -22.77 -6.69
N PHE A 283 -18.19 -23.03 -7.59
CA PHE A 283 -18.03 -24.34 -8.23
C PHE A 283 -17.02 -25.26 -7.54
N ILE A 284 -16.08 -24.71 -6.75
CA ILE A 284 -15.05 -25.51 -6.07
C ILE A 284 -15.20 -25.38 -4.55
N GLY A 285 -15.32 -24.15 -4.05
CA GLY A 285 -15.43 -23.83 -2.63
C GLY A 285 -16.62 -24.47 -1.95
N LEU A 286 -17.84 -24.12 -2.38
CA LEU A 286 -19.08 -24.64 -1.76
C LEU A 286 -19.17 -26.18 -1.83
N PRO A 287 -18.90 -26.86 -2.96
CA PRO A 287 -18.95 -28.32 -3.01
C PRO A 287 -17.92 -29.00 -2.11
N ILE A 288 -16.68 -28.49 -2.03
CA ILE A 288 -15.65 -29.05 -1.15
C ILE A 288 -16.00 -28.81 0.32
N TYR A 289 -16.51 -27.63 0.65
CA TYR A 289 -16.85 -27.29 2.03
C TYR A 289 -18.00 -28.14 2.57
N TYR A 290 -19.10 -28.27 1.82
CA TYR A 290 -20.27 -29.04 2.27
C TYR A 290 -20.16 -30.54 1.97
N GLY A 291 -19.33 -30.95 1.00
CA GLY A 291 -19.14 -32.36 0.65
C GLY A 291 -18.02 -33.05 1.44
N VAL A 292 -16.87 -32.37 1.60
CA VAL A 292 -15.65 -32.94 2.22
C VAL A 292 -15.39 -32.33 3.61
N GLY A 293 -15.97 -31.18 3.92
CA GLY A 293 -15.77 -30.49 5.19
C GLY A 293 -14.51 -29.61 5.24
N TYR A 294 -13.81 -29.41 4.13
CA TYR A 294 -12.59 -28.60 4.06
C TYR A 294 -12.90 -27.13 3.70
N ALA A 295 -12.58 -26.21 4.62
CA ALA A 295 -13.02 -24.81 4.55
C ALA A 295 -12.13 -23.87 3.72
N MET A 296 -10.87 -24.23 3.48
CA MET A 296 -9.90 -23.31 2.87
C MET A 296 -10.37 -22.75 1.51
N PRO A 297 -10.82 -23.55 0.51
CA PRO A 297 -11.12 -23.01 -0.82
C PRO A 297 -12.29 -22.02 -0.81
N VAL A 298 -13.33 -22.28 0.00
CA VAL A 298 -14.50 -21.40 0.11
C VAL A 298 -14.17 -20.12 0.89
N GLN A 299 -13.45 -20.23 2.00
CA GLN A 299 -13.14 -19.08 2.84
C GLN A 299 -12.08 -18.17 2.20
N LEU A 300 -11.10 -18.74 1.50
CA LEU A 300 -10.09 -17.99 0.75
C LEU A 300 -10.73 -17.17 -0.36
N SER A 301 -11.54 -17.82 -1.21
CA SER A 301 -12.21 -17.14 -2.31
C SER A 301 -13.19 -16.07 -1.81
N LEU A 302 -13.94 -16.35 -0.74
CA LEU A 302 -14.83 -15.39 -0.09
C LEU A 302 -14.08 -14.14 0.41
N ASN A 303 -12.95 -14.32 1.10
CA ASN A 303 -12.13 -13.20 1.57
C ASN A 303 -11.59 -12.35 0.40
N VAL A 304 -11.10 -12.99 -0.66
CA VAL A 304 -10.62 -12.30 -1.87
C VAL A 304 -11.73 -11.50 -2.54
N ILE A 305 -12.94 -12.07 -2.69
CA ILE A 305 -14.09 -11.38 -3.27
C ILE A 305 -14.45 -10.15 -2.45
N PHE A 306 -14.57 -10.28 -1.12
CA PHE A 306 -14.88 -9.14 -0.26
C PHE A 306 -13.79 -8.08 -0.23
N TYR A 307 -12.52 -8.47 -0.31
CA TYR A 307 -11.41 -7.53 -0.45
C TYR A 307 -11.50 -6.72 -1.74
N PHE A 308 -11.71 -7.36 -2.88
CA PHE A 308 -11.90 -6.65 -4.15
C PHE A 308 -13.17 -5.78 -4.16
N ALA A 309 -14.25 -6.22 -3.51
CA ALA A 309 -15.44 -5.41 -3.33
C ALA A 309 -15.15 -4.17 -2.47
N ALA A 310 -14.41 -4.31 -1.36
CA ALA A 310 -14.00 -3.19 -0.51
C ALA A 310 -13.10 -2.18 -1.24
N LEU A 311 -12.24 -2.65 -2.16
CA LEU A 311 -11.45 -1.77 -3.02
C LEU A 311 -12.29 -0.94 -4.00
N ARG A 312 -13.55 -1.30 -4.28
CA ARG A 312 -14.46 -0.53 -5.14
C ARG A 312 -15.18 0.60 -4.40
N LEU A 313 -15.02 0.72 -3.08
CA LEU A 313 -15.64 1.80 -2.31
C LEU A 313 -15.20 3.19 -2.84
N PRO A 314 -16.10 4.19 -2.84
CA PRO A 314 -15.75 5.55 -3.23
C PRO A 314 -14.62 6.12 -2.36
N PRO A 315 -13.74 6.98 -2.89
CA PRO A 315 -12.56 7.50 -2.18
C PRO A 315 -12.92 8.25 -0.89
N LYS A 316 -14.08 8.92 -0.83
CA LYS A 316 -14.56 9.62 0.37
C LYS A 316 -14.73 8.67 1.57
N TYR A 317 -15.15 7.43 1.32
CA TYR A 317 -15.36 6.44 2.36
C TYR A 317 -14.07 5.69 2.71
N LYS A 318 -13.14 5.52 1.76
CA LYS A 318 -11.87 4.79 1.97
C LYS A 318 -10.97 5.39 3.05
N THR A 319 -11.09 6.68 3.33
CA THR A 319 -10.34 7.34 4.43
C THR A 319 -10.70 6.77 5.80
N TYR A 320 -11.97 6.39 6.02
CA TYR A 320 -12.48 5.86 7.30
C TYR A 320 -12.72 4.35 7.26
N LEU A 321 -13.23 3.85 6.13
CA LEU A 321 -13.53 2.45 5.88
C LEU A 321 -12.32 1.80 5.18
N HIS A 322 -11.29 1.49 5.98
CA HIS A 322 -10.09 0.85 5.48
C HIS A 322 -10.44 -0.50 4.81
N PRO A 323 -10.02 -0.77 3.56
CA PRO A 323 -10.46 -1.96 2.82
C PRO A 323 -10.25 -3.28 3.56
N VAL A 324 -9.15 -3.41 4.30
CA VAL A 324 -8.83 -4.61 5.11
C VAL A 324 -9.84 -4.82 6.25
N LEU A 325 -10.27 -3.75 6.93
CA LEU A 325 -11.23 -3.86 8.03
C LEU A 325 -12.62 -4.23 7.49
N VAL A 326 -13.04 -3.55 6.41
CA VAL A 326 -14.33 -3.82 5.76
C VAL A 326 -14.38 -5.24 5.22
N SER A 327 -13.35 -5.67 4.48
CA SER A 327 -13.31 -7.03 3.93
C SER A 327 -13.28 -8.09 5.01
N SER A 328 -12.55 -7.86 6.10
CA SER A 328 -12.49 -8.80 7.23
C SER A 328 -13.84 -8.91 7.94
N ALA A 329 -14.54 -7.80 8.17
CA ALA A 329 -15.88 -7.81 8.78
C ALA A 329 -16.89 -8.60 7.93
N PHE A 330 -16.93 -8.36 6.61
CA PHE A 330 -17.77 -9.14 5.71
C PHE A 330 -17.33 -10.60 5.58
N THR A 331 -16.02 -10.87 5.69
CA THR A 331 -15.50 -12.24 5.71
C THR A 331 -15.96 -13.00 6.96
N ILE A 332 -15.92 -12.37 8.15
CA ILE A 332 -16.44 -12.95 9.39
C ILE A 332 -17.93 -13.26 9.23
N LEU A 333 -18.72 -12.32 8.70
CA LEU A 333 -20.14 -12.54 8.44
C LEU A 333 -20.36 -13.70 7.46
N GLY A 334 -19.56 -13.79 6.40
CA GLY A 334 -19.62 -14.86 5.42
C GLY A 334 -19.26 -16.23 6.01
N ILE A 335 -18.21 -16.30 6.81
CA ILE A 335 -17.82 -17.52 7.55
C ILE A 335 -18.94 -17.93 8.51
N TRP A 336 -19.53 -16.95 9.21
CA TRP A 336 -20.64 -17.22 10.11
C TRP A 336 -21.84 -17.84 9.39
N VAL A 337 -22.24 -17.28 8.24
CA VAL A 337 -23.33 -17.83 7.42
C VAL A 337 -23.01 -19.25 6.95
N LEU A 338 -21.77 -19.50 6.49
CA LEU A 338 -21.35 -20.83 6.05
C LEU A 338 -21.39 -21.86 7.21
N ALA A 339 -20.91 -21.47 8.39
CA ALA A 339 -20.90 -22.30 9.60
C ALA A 339 -22.33 -22.59 10.08
N LEU A 340 -23.23 -21.59 10.10
CA LEU A 340 -24.63 -21.77 10.47
C LEU A 340 -25.36 -22.78 9.59
N ILE A 341 -25.06 -22.83 8.28
CA ILE A 341 -25.63 -23.82 7.37
C ILE A 341 -25.16 -25.25 7.72
N ARG A 342 -23.97 -25.39 8.32
CA ARG A 342 -23.44 -26.67 8.81
C ARG A 342 -23.87 -27.00 10.25
N HIS A 343 -24.61 -26.09 10.90
CA HIS A 343 -24.93 -26.14 12.33
C HIS A 343 -23.70 -26.03 13.25
N ASP A 344 -22.62 -25.45 12.76
CA ASP A 344 -21.41 -25.17 13.53
C ASP A 344 -21.46 -23.76 14.15
N SER A 345 -20.65 -23.52 15.18
CA SER A 345 -20.52 -22.19 15.77
C SER A 345 -19.62 -21.27 14.93
N LEU A 346 -19.65 -19.96 15.21
CA LEU A 346 -18.72 -19.02 14.59
C LEU A 346 -17.28 -19.38 14.89
N ASP A 347 -17.00 -19.76 16.14
CA ASP A 347 -15.67 -20.17 16.60
C ASP A 347 -15.12 -21.35 15.80
N ASP A 348 -15.94 -22.36 15.52
CA ASP A 348 -15.55 -23.50 14.68
C ASP A 348 -15.18 -23.05 13.26
N GLY A 349 -15.98 -22.15 12.67
CA GLY A 349 -15.72 -21.55 11.36
C GLY A 349 -14.42 -20.74 11.31
N LEU A 350 -14.12 -19.99 12.38
CA LEU A 350 -12.90 -19.19 12.50
C LEU A 350 -11.66 -20.07 12.81
N HIS A 351 -11.79 -21.14 13.58
CA HIS A 351 -10.73 -22.12 13.77
C HIS A 351 -10.45 -22.92 12.49
N ALA A 352 -11.45 -23.15 11.64
CA ALA A 352 -11.24 -23.72 10.30
C ALA A 352 -10.57 -22.72 9.34
N TYR A 353 -10.73 -21.41 9.58
CA TYR A 353 -10.09 -20.36 8.80
C TYR A 353 -8.59 -20.25 9.05
N THR A 354 -8.15 -20.41 10.30
CA THR A 354 -6.72 -20.44 10.67
C THR A 354 -6.45 -21.66 11.54
N THR A 355 -5.88 -22.72 10.93
CA THR A 355 -5.55 -23.97 11.63
C THR A 355 -4.17 -23.92 12.29
N ASN A 356 -3.42 -22.83 12.08
CA ASN A 356 -2.02 -22.65 12.48
C ASN A 356 -1.06 -23.64 11.79
N THR A 357 -1.47 -24.23 10.67
CA THR A 357 -0.61 -25.13 9.88
C THR A 357 0.21 -24.31 8.89
N LYS A 358 1.45 -23.98 9.27
CA LYS A 358 2.35 -23.21 8.39
C LYS A 358 3.01 -24.07 7.32
N TYR A 359 3.39 -23.46 6.19
CA TYR A 359 4.15 -24.14 5.13
C TYR A 359 5.47 -24.74 5.63
N THR A 360 6.10 -24.12 6.64
CA THR A 360 7.32 -24.67 7.24
C THR A 360 7.09 -26.02 7.90
N GLN A 361 5.97 -26.20 8.62
CA GLN A 361 5.62 -27.45 9.26
C GLN A 361 5.14 -28.49 8.24
N LEU A 362 4.44 -28.03 7.20
CA LEU A 362 3.94 -28.90 6.13
C LEU A 362 5.09 -29.55 5.34
N TRP A 363 6.19 -28.84 5.14
CA TRP A 363 7.37 -29.36 4.45
C TRP A 363 8.36 -30.12 5.35
N ASP A 364 8.27 -29.94 6.67
CA ASP A 364 9.00 -30.77 7.63
C ASP A 364 8.37 -32.17 7.81
N ASN A 365 7.24 -32.42 7.13
CA ASN A 365 6.49 -33.68 7.14
C ASN A 365 6.02 -34.11 8.54
N ASP A 366 5.67 -33.15 9.39
CA ASP A 366 5.05 -33.38 10.70
C ASP A 366 3.74 -34.18 10.53
N GLN A 367 3.72 -35.40 11.05
CA GLN A 367 2.57 -36.28 10.92
C GLN A 367 1.45 -35.89 11.91
N GLY A 368 0.23 -35.76 11.39
CA GLY A 368 -0.96 -35.40 12.20
C GLY A 368 -1.42 -33.95 12.10
N LEU A 369 -0.82 -33.15 11.20
CA LEU A 369 -1.25 -31.77 10.96
C LEU A 369 -2.63 -31.70 10.29
N LYS A 370 -3.45 -30.76 10.74
CA LYS A 370 -4.70 -30.40 10.04
C LYS A 370 -4.36 -29.73 8.70
N PRO A 371 -5.16 -29.93 7.64
CA PRO A 371 -4.95 -29.23 6.38
C PRO A 371 -5.03 -27.71 6.60
N PRO A 372 -4.21 -26.92 5.90
CA PRO A 372 -4.09 -25.49 6.17
C PRO A 372 -5.38 -24.72 5.88
N GLY A 373 -5.71 -23.77 6.74
CA GLY A 373 -6.83 -22.85 6.53
C GLY A 373 -6.52 -21.75 5.52
N ALA A 374 -7.54 -20.96 5.17
CA ALA A 374 -7.37 -19.80 4.29
C ALA A 374 -6.42 -18.74 4.89
N GLY A 375 -6.51 -18.52 6.20
CA GLY A 375 -5.62 -17.64 6.95
C GLY A 375 -4.15 -18.08 6.91
N ASP A 376 -3.89 -19.39 6.96
CA ASP A 376 -2.54 -19.94 6.88
C ASP A 376 -1.92 -19.79 5.48
N MET A 377 -2.75 -19.91 4.43
CA MET A 377 -2.33 -19.63 3.05
C MET A 377 -1.97 -18.16 2.87
N PHE A 378 -2.81 -17.25 3.35
CA PHE A 378 -2.50 -15.81 3.35
C PHE A 378 -1.24 -15.50 4.18
N GLY A 379 -1.07 -16.13 5.35
CA GLY A 379 0.13 -16.00 6.18
C GLY A 379 1.39 -16.50 5.49
N SER A 380 1.30 -17.56 4.68
CA SER A 380 2.42 -18.06 3.89
C SER A 380 2.83 -17.05 2.81
N VAL A 381 1.87 -16.50 2.05
CA VAL A 381 2.17 -15.46 1.06
C VAL A 381 2.61 -14.15 1.73
N LEU A 382 2.22 -13.90 2.99
CA LEU A 382 2.71 -12.77 3.75
C LEU A 382 4.22 -12.87 4.00
N ASP A 383 4.77 -14.05 4.28
CA ASP A 383 6.22 -14.26 4.40
C ASP A 383 6.94 -13.90 3.09
N VAL A 384 6.37 -14.24 1.94
CA VAL A 384 6.91 -13.82 0.64
C VAL A 384 6.87 -12.30 0.47
N SER A 385 5.81 -11.66 0.97
CA SER A 385 5.68 -10.20 0.96
C SER A 385 6.75 -9.51 1.81
N ILE A 386 7.14 -10.12 2.93
CA ILE A 386 8.27 -9.65 3.76
C ILE A 386 9.56 -9.71 2.96
N VAL A 387 9.85 -10.84 2.28
CA VAL A 387 11.04 -10.96 1.41
C VAL A 387 11.02 -9.90 0.30
N ALA A 388 9.85 -9.65 -0.28
CA ALA A 388 9.66 -8.68 -1.35
C ALA A 388 9.96 -7.23 -0.93
N LEU A 389 9.91 -6.88 0.37
CA LEU A 389 10.31 -5.55 0.88
C LEU A 389 11.81 -5.25 0.65
N SER A 390 12.62 -6.25 0.31
CA SER A 390 14.00 -6.04 -0.15
C SER A 390 14.07 -5.25 -1.46
N LEU A 391 13.07 -5.35 -2.34
CA LEU A 391 13.05 -4.66 -3.64
C LEU A 391 12.98 -3.13 -3.51
N PRO A 392 12.04 -2.54 -2.75
CA PRO A 392 12.06 -1.09 -2.53
C PRO A 392 13.35 -0.63 -1.84
N MET A 393 13.89 -1.38 -0.87
CA MET A 393 15.19 -1.06 -0.26
C MET A 393 16.33 -1.05 -1.29
N TYR A 394 16.34 -2.02 -2.21
CA TYR A 394 17.31 -2.08 -3.30
C TYR A 394 17.12 -0.92 -4.30
N ARG A 395 15.88 -0.59 -4.69
CA ARG A 395 15.61 0.54 -5.60
C ARG A 395 16.13 1.85 -5.04
N TYR A 396 15.91 2.11 -3.75
CA TYR A 396 16.35 3.35 -3.08
C TYR A 396 17.71 3.22 -2.37
N ARG A 397 18.53 2.22 -2.71
CA ARG A 397 19.84 1.98 -2.07
C ARG A 397 20.81 3.17 -2.16
N ASN A 398 20.75 3.94 -3.24
CA ASN A 398 21.61 5.11 -3.44
C ASN A 398 21.22 6.23 -2.47
N GLU A 399 19.92 6.47 -2.27
CA GLU A 399 19.41 7.40 -1.26
C GLU A 399 19.80 6.93 0.15
N LEU A 400 19.63 5.63 0.41
CA LEU A 400 20.06 5.03 1.68
C LEU A 400 21.55 5.22 1.92
N LYS A 401 22.41 5.07 0.90
CA LYS A 401 23.86 5.28 1.01
C LYS A 401 24.21 6.76 1.21
N ALA A 402 23.58 7.66 0.45
CA ALA A 402 23.87 9.08 0.50
C ALA A 402 23.47 9.73 1.83
N ARG A 403 22.40 9.22 2.47
CA ARG A 403 21.80 9.78 3.69
C ARG A 403 21.73 8.76 4.83
N PHE A 404 22.71 7.84 4.86
CA PHE A 404 22.70 6.70 5.75
C PHE A 404 22.48 7.08 7.21
N MET A 405 23.23 8.07 7.72
CA MET A 405 23.11 8.51 9.11
C MET A 405 21.75 9.14 9.42
N THR A 406 21.25 10.00 8.52
CA THR A 406 19.94 10.66 8.69
C THR A 406 18.78 9.66 8.69
N ILE A 407 18.91 8.51 8.01
CA ILE A 407 17.86 7.50 7.96
C ILE A 407 18.03 6.48 9.10
N ILE A 408 19.22 5.92 9.30
CA ILE A 408 19.43 4.79 10.20
C ILE A 408 19.36 5.21 11.66
N VAL A 409 20.00 6.32 12.05
CA VAL A 409 20.09 6.74 13.45
C VAL A 409 18.69 6.97 14.06
N PRO A 410 17.78 7.73 13.41
CA PRO A 410 16.41 7.89 13.91
C PRO A 410 15.67 6.56 14.07
N ASN A 411 15.77 5.67 13.08
CA ASN A 411 15.08 4.38 13.13
C ASN A 411 15.62 3.48 14.25
N VAL A 412 16.94 3.44 14.47
CA VAL A 412 17.53 2.69 15.60
C VAL A 412 17.06 3.24 16.94
N ILE A 413 17.09 4.56 17.12
CA ILE A 413 16.68 5.19 18.37
C ILE A 413 15.19 4.97 18.64
N VAL A 414 14.33 5.11 17.62
CA VAL A 414 12.88 4.87 17.75
C VAL A 414 12.58 3.40 17.99
N SER A 415 13.28 2.47 17.34
CA SER A 415 13.14 1.02 17.60
C SER A 415 13.48 0.67 19.04
N ILE A 416 14.64 1.11 19.53
CA ILE A 416 15.08 0.88 20.92
C ILE A 416 14.09 1.56 21.88
N GLY A 417 13.81 2.84 21.69
CA GLY A 417 12.86 3.58 22.53
C GLY A 417 11.49 2.90 22.59
N SER A 418 10.99 2.39 21.47
CA SER A 418 9.70 1.69 21.43
C SER A 418 9.75 0.34 22.14
N LEU A 419 10.84 -0.41 22.01
CA LEU A 419 11.03 -1.72 22.66
C LEU A 419 11.06 -1.62 24.19
N PHE A 420 11.67 -0.57 24.74
CA PHE A 420 11.82 -0.40 26.18
C PHE A 420 10.70 0.45 26.79
N ALA A 421 10.34 1.58 26.18
CA ALA A 421 9.41 2.52 26.82
C ALA A 421 7.95 2.02 26.81
N TYR A 422 7.46 1.49 25.69
CA TYR A 422 6.05 1.11 25.59
C TYR A 422 5.67 -0.05 26.51
N PRO A 423 6.36 -1.20 26.51
CA PRO A 423 5.99 -2.32 27.38
C PRO A 423 6.01 -1.93 28.86
N THR A 424 7.05 -1.21 29.30
CA THR A 424 7.18 -0.73 30.68
C THR A 424 6.03 0.20 31.07
N PHE A 425 5.72 1.20 30.24
CA PHE A 425 4.65 2.15 30.54
C PHE A 425 3.26 1.49 30.54
N CYS A 426 2.98 0.61 29.58
CA CYS A 426 1.72 -0.13 29.51
C CYS A 426 1.51 -1.00 30.75
N TYR A 427 2.55 -1.71 31.17
CA TYR A 427 2.49 -2.61 32.32
C TYR A 427 2.22 -1.86 33.62
N HIS A 428 2.91 -0.74 33.85
CA HIS A 428 2.72 0.08 35.06
C HIS A 428 1.34 0.74 35.14
N ILE A 429 0.69 1.00 34.00
CA ILE A 429 -0.69 1.48 33.95
C ILE A 429 -1.72 0.35 34.15
N GLY A 430 -1.26 -0.90 34.22
CA GLY A 430 -2.07 -2.09 34.49
C GLY A 430 -2.68 -2.71 33.24
N ILE A 431 -2.02 -2.61 32.09
CA ILE A 431 -2.29 -3.43 30.90
C ILE A 431 -1.59 -4.78 31.09
N SER A 432 -2.22 -5.88 30.68
CA SER A 432 -1.65 -7.22 30.82
C SER A 432 -0.28 -7.34 30.15
N ALA A 433 0.55 -8.25 30.67
CA ALA A 433 1.93 -8.35 30.20
C ALA A 433 2.06 -8.72 28.70
N PRO A 434 1.33 -9.73 28.16
CA PRO A 434 1.37 -10.02 26.72
C PRO A 434 0.90 -8.85 25.85
N ARG A 435 -0.10 -8.09 26.31
CA ARG A 435 -0.65 -6.95 25.56
C ARG A 435 0.27 -5.74 25.61
N SER A 436 0.94 -5.52 26.75
CA SER A 436 2.00 -4.51 26.90
C SER A 436 3.17 -4.77 25.97
N LEU A 437 3.61 -6.02 25.83
CA LEU A 437 4.67 -6.40 24.89
C LEU A 437 4.28 -6.16 23.43
N ALA A 438 3.00 -6.30 23.05
CA ALA A 438 2.54 -6.01 21.70
C ALA A 438 2.75 -4.52 21.32
N PHE A 439 2.67 -3.59 22.28
CA PHE A 439 2.92 -2.17 21.97
C PHE A 439 4.34 -1.87 21.50
N ALA A 440 5.33 -2.73 21.81
CA ALA A 440 6.71 -2.55 21.36
C ALA A 440 6.84 -2.47 19.83
N SER A 441 5.93 -3.12 19.10
CA SER A 441 5.95 -3.16 17.64
C SER A 441 4.76 -2.44 16.98
N ARG A 442 4.02 -1.61 17.73
CA ARG A 442 2.83 -0.88 17.26
C ARG A 442 3.05 -0.08 15.96
N SER A 443 4.21 0.57 15.84
CA SER A 443 4.52 1.46 14.72
C SER A 443 4.99 0.72 13.46
N LEU A 444 5.19 -0.60 13.53
CA LEU A 444 5.60 -1.41 12.38
C LEU A 444 4.41 -1.71 11.47
N THR A 445 4.71 -2.09 10.23
CA THR A 445 3.72 -2.75 9.36
C THR A 445 3.42 -4.13 9.92
N LEU A 446 2.17 -4.58 9.85
CA LEU A 446 1.72 -5.85 10.43
C LEU A 446 2.59 -7.06 9.99
N ALA A 447 3.12 -7.02 8.76
CA ALA A 447 4.06 -8.01 8.23
C ALA A 447 5.30 -8.20 9.12
N LEU A 448 5.88 -7.10 9.61
CA LEU A 448 7.07 -7.11 10.46
C LEU A 448 6.71 -7.05 11.96
N ALA A 449 5.55 -6.49 12.30
CA ALA A 449 5.07 -6.39 13.68
C ALA A 449 4.68 -7.76 14.26
N THR A 450 4.06 -8.62 13.45
CA THR A 450 3.64 -9.96 13.86
C THR A 450 4.82 -10.81 14.35
N PRO A 451 5.90 -11.01 13.56
CA PRO A 451 7.05 -11.76 14.04
C PRO A 451 7.77 -11.07 15.21
N ALA A 452 7.91 -9.74 15.22
CA ALA A 452 8.52 -9.02 16.34
C ALA A 452 7.76 -9.21 17.66
N THR A 453 6.42 -9.10 17.63
CA THR A 453 5.56 -9.35 18.80
C THR A 453 5.65 -10.79 19.25
N LYS A 454 5.64 -11.75 18.31
CA LYS A 454 5.76 -13.17 18.63
C LYS A 454 7.09 -13.49 19.31
N ASN A 455 8.19 -12.91 18.84
CA ASN A 455 9.51 -13.10 19.46
C ASN A 455 9.54 -12.61 20.92
N LEU A 456 8.84 -11.51 21.22
CA LEU A 456 8.67 -11.03 22.60
C LEU A 456 7.69 -11.88 23.43
N GLY A 457 6.86 -12.72 22.80
CA GLY A 457 5.71 -13.39 23.42
C GLY A 457 4.57 -12.44 23.76
N GLY A 458 4.43 -11.36 22.99
CA GLY A 458 3.27 -10.49 23.07
C GLY A 458 2.03 -11.10 22.41
N ASP A 459 0.87 -10.48 22.66
CA ASP A 459 -0.41 -10.95 22.17
C ASP A 459 -0.62 -10.67 20.66
N PRO A 460 -0.77 -11.70 19.80
CA PRO A 460 -0.97 -11.54 18.37
C PRO A 460 -2.32 -10.90 18.01
N PHE A 461 -3.34 -10.99 18.88
CA PHE A 461 -4.64 -10.37 18.62
C PHE A 461 -4.62 -8.85 18.88
N THR A 462 -3.76 -8.39 19.79
CA THR A 462 -3.62 -6.95 20.12
C THR A 462 -2.76 -6.20 19.09
N ILE A 463 -1.71 -6.83 18.53
CA ILE A 463 -0.82 -6.12 17.59
C ILE A 463 -1.53 -5.71 16.28
N ALA A 464 -2.44 -6.53 15.76
CA ALA A 464 -3.14 -6.26 14.51
C ALA A 464 -3.93 -4.93 14.52
N PRO A 465 -4.87 -4.69 15.46
CA PRO A 465 -5.56 -3.40 15.55
C PRO A 465 -4.59 -2.26 15.86
N LEU A 466 -3.59 -2.45 16.72
CA LEU A 466 -2.58 -1.42 17.02
C LEU A 466 -1.86 -0.92 15.75
N CYS A 467 -1.43 -1.81 14.86
CA CYS A 467 -0.76 -1.44 13.60
C CYS A 467 -1.69 -0.70 12.64
N ILE A 468 -2.93 -1.18 12.43
CA ILE A 468 -3.88 -0.52 11.51
C ILE A 468 -4.29 0.85 12.04
N PHE A 469 -4.61 0.96 13.34
CA PHE A 469 -4.94 2.25 13.92
C PHE A 469 -3.76 3.21 13.82
N SER A 470 -2.50 2.75 13.95
CA SER A 470 -1.33 3.63 13.73
C SER A 470 -1.27 4.14 12.29
N GLY A 471 -1.61 3.28 11.33
CA GLY A 471 -1.73 3.64 9.93
C GLY A 471 -2.76 4.73 9.68
N ILE A 472 -3.98 4.53 10.19
CA ILE A 472 -5.08 5.48 10.06
C ILE A 472 -4.76 6.80 10.78
N ALA A 473 -4.20 6.72 11.99
CA ALA A 473 -3.77 7.89 12.76
C ALA A 473 -2.77 8.74 11.98
N GLY A 474 -1.85 8.15 11.22
CA GLY A 474 -0.91 8.94 10.41
C GLY A 474 -1.51 9.60 9.18
N VAL A 475 -2.53 9.03 8.57
CA VAL A 475 -3.24 9.71 7.49
C VAL A 475 -3.98 10.95 8.02
N ILE A 476 -4.60 10.83 9.19
CA ILE A 476 -5.42 11.90 9.79
C ILE A 476 -4.54 12.95 10.48
N VAL A 477 -3.66 12.52 11.38
CA VAL A 477 -2.85 13.38 12.25
C VAL A 477 -1.53 13.78 11.59
N GLY A 478 -1.01 13.00 10.63
CA GLY A 478 0.32 13.23 10.05
C GLY A 478 0.54 14.63 9.47
N PRO A 479 -0.28 15.09 8.51
CA PRO A 479 -0.15 16.44 7.94
C PRO A 479 -0.31 17.54 9.01
N ILE A 480 -1.36 17.44 9.83
CA ILE A 480 -1.67 18.40 10.89
C ILE A 480 -0.52 18.47 11.91
N GLY A 481 0.03 17.32 12.31
CA GLY A 481 1.11 17.21 13.26
C GLY A 481 2.42 17.80 12.72
N LEU A 482 2.76 17.55 11.46
CA LEU A 482 3.95 18.16 10.84
C LEU A 482 3.84 19.69 10.75
N ASP A 483 2.65 20.20 10.39
CA ASP A 483 2.40 21.63 10.33
C ASP A 483 2.42 22.27 11.73
N LEU A 484 1.83 21.62 12.74
CA LEU A 484 1.84 22.07 14.13
C LEU A 484 3.26 22.10 14.72
N LEU A 485 4.10 21.12 14.38
CA LEU A 485 5.51 21.06 14.75
C LEU A 485 6.40 22.01 13.91
N ARG A 486 5.79 22.81 13.01
CA ARG A 486 6.48 23.76 12.14
C ARG A 486 7.61 23.11 11.32
N ILE A 487 7.39 21.89 10.85
CA ILE A 487 8.30 21.22 9.92
C ILE A 487 8.12 21.84 8.52
N PRO A 488 9.18 22.36 7.89
CA PRO A 488 9.08 23.00 6.58
C PRO A 488 8.48 22.07 5.53
N LYS A 489 7.68 22.62 4.61
CA LYS A 489 6.97 21.80 3.62
C LYS A 489 7.91 21.13 2.63
N ASP A 490 9.06 21.74 2.40
CA ASP A 490 10.17 21.33 1.54
C ASP A 490 11.09 20.26 2.17
N ASP A 491 11.02 20.03 3.48
CA ASP A 491 11.81 19.00 4.17
C ASP A 491 11.18 17.60 4.01
N TYR A 492 11.26 17.07 2.78
CA TYR A 492 10.71 15.76 2.43
C TYR A 492 11.37 14.59 3.20
N ILE A 493 12.60 14.76 3.68
CA ILE A 493 13.31 13.74 4.47
C ILE A 493 12.68 13.64 5.86
N THR A 494 12.55 14.74 6.60
CA THR A 494 11.95 14.74 7.95
C THR A 494 10.51 14.27 7.89
N ARG A 495 9.73 14.79 6.94
CA ARG A 495 8.32 14.39 6.76
C ARG A 495 8.20 12.91 6.42
N GLY A 496 9.05 12.43 5.50
CA GLY A 496 9.07 11.02 5.09
C GLY A 496 9.45 10.09 6.24
N ILE A 497 10.58 10.30 6.90
CA ILE A 497 11.06 9.46 8.00
C ILE A 497 10.07 9.47 9.17
N THR A 498 9.51 10.63 9.54
CA THR A 498 8.57 10.75 10.65
C THR A 498 7.31 9.93 10.41
N LEU A 499 6.71 10.04 9.22
CA LEU A 499 5.52 9.28 8.85
C LEU A 499 5.83 7.79 8.66
N GLY A 500 6.96 7.46 8.05
CA GLY A 500 7.38 6.07 7.87
C GLY A 500 7.62 5.34 9.19
N ALA A 501 8.22 6.02 10.17
CA ALA A 501 8.51 5.44 11.48
C ALA A 501 7.30 5.35 12.42
N ASN A 502 6.26 6.17 12.23
CA ASN A 502 5.10 6.21 13.14
C ASN A 502 3.80 5.63 12.56
N SER A 503 3.65 5.60 11.25
CA SER A 503 2.32 5.56 10.61
C SER A 503 2.14 4.51 9.52
N SER A 504 2.98 3.48 9.50
CA SER A 504 2.82 2.30 8.63
C SER A 504 2.72 2.61 7.12
N ALA A 505 2.34 1.60 6.33
CA ALA A 505 2.24 1.71 4.87
C ALA A 505 1.11 2.65 4.42
N VAL A 506 0.09 2.83 5.25
CA VAL A 506 -1.09 3.66 4.94
C VAL A 506 -0.72 5.14 4.82
N ALA A 507 0.09 5.68 5.72
CA ALA A 507 0.57 7.07 5.60
C ALA A 507 1.55 7.25 4.43
N THR A 508 2.32 6.21 4.12
CA THR A 508 3.18 6.21 2.92
C THR A 508 2.35 6.31 1.64
N ALA A 509 1.20 5.65 1.57
CA ALA A 509 0.28 5.77 0.43
C ALA A 509 -0.29 7.18 0.27
N LEU A 510 -0.55 7.90 1.37
CA LEU A 510 -0.91 9.33 1.31
C LEU A 510 0.24 10.16 0.73
N LEU A 511 1.48 9.92 1.18
CA LEU A 511 2.66 10.61 0.65
C LEU A 511 2.87 10.34 -0.84
N LEU A 512 2.63 9.12 -1.33
CA LEU A 512 2.74 8.84 -2.77
C LEU A 512 1.87 9.75 -3.64
N THR A 513 0.77 10.27 -3.10
CA THR A 513 -0.11 11.22 -3.79
C THR A 513 0.19 12.69 -3.52
N THR A 514 0.75 13.02 -2.35
CA THR A 514 0.96 14.40 -1.90
C THR A 514 2.41 14.88 -2.00
N ASP A 515 3.38 14.02 -1.66
CA ASP A 515 4.82 14.25 -1.83
C ASP A 515 5.54 12.91 -2.11
N PRO A 516 5.71 12.54 -3.40
CA PRO A 516 6.34 11.28 -3.80
C PRO A 516 7.77 11.09 -3.28
N ARG A 517 8.51 12.18 -3.02
CA ARG A 517 9.88 12.08 -2.49
C ARG A 517 9.85 11.71 -1.03
N ALA A 518 9.00 12.38 -0.24
CA ALA A 518 8.78 12.02 1.15
C ALA A 518 8.27 10.57 1.26
N ALA A 519 7.46 10.09 0.30
CA ALA A 519 7.00 8.71 0.26
C ALA A 519 8.13 7.69 0.12
N ALA A 520 9.20 8.01 -0.62
CA ALA A 520 10.38 7.14 -0.74
C ALA A 520 11.10 6.99 0.61
N PHE A 521 11.35 8.11 1.32
CA PHE A 521 11.96 8.08 2.66
C PHE A 521 11.04 7.42 3.69
N SER A 522 9.73 7.60 3.58
CA SER A 522 8.74 6.92 4.42
C SER A 522 8.78 5.40 4.23
N SER A 523 8.80 4.93 2.98
CA SER A 523 8.91 3.51 2.64
C SER A 523 10.20 2.89 3.18
N LEU A 524 11.33 3.58 3.00
CA LEU A 524 12.63 3.17 3.52
C LEU A 524 12.62 3.10 5.05
N SER A 525 12.15 4.16 5.72
CA SER A 525 12.11 4.24 7.18
C SER A 525 11.24 3.13 7.77
N MET A 526 10.06 2.89 7.20
CA MET A 526 9.13 1.85 7.63
C MET A 526 9.77 0.45 7.54
N GLY A 527 10.43 0.13 6.43
CA GLY A 527 11.12 -1.13 6.24
C GLY A 527 12.30 -1.29 7.20
N LEU A 528 13.11 -0.24 7.36
CA LEU A 528 14.28 -0.25 8.25
C LEU A 528 13.88 -0.36 9.71
N LEU A 529 12.92 0.44 10.19
CA LEU A 529 12.40 0.35 11.56
C LEU A 529 11.93 -1.08 11.87
N GLY A 530 11.15 -1.66 10.96
CA GLY A 530 10.66 -3.02 11.14
C GLY A 530 11.78 -4.06 11.14
N THR A 531 12.75 -3.92 10.24
CA THR A 531 13.93 -4.81 10.19
C THR A 531 14.75 -4.72 11.47
N ILE A 532 15.03 -3.50 11.94
CA ILE A 532 15.82 -3.25 13.15
C ILE A 532 15.08 -3.80 14.37
N THR A 533 13.79 -3.52 14.53
CA THR A 533 13.00 -4.03 15.65
C THR A 533 12.89 -5.56 15.63
N VAL A 534 12.68 -6.19 14.46
CA VAL A 534 12.70 -7.66 14.36
C VAL A 534 14.08 -8.21 14.73
N ALA A 535 15.16 -7.59 14.26
CA ALA A 535 16.51 -8.02 14.60
C ALA A 535 16.78 -7.93 16.12
N LEU A 536 16.42 -6.80 16.75
CA LEU A 536 16.56 -6.60 18.19
C LEU A 536 15.70 -7.59 19.00
N THR A 537 14.47 -7.85 18.57
CA THR A 537 13.59 -8.84 19.21
C THR A 537 13.98 -10.28 18.93
N SER A 538 14.91 -10.56 18.01
CA SER A 538 15.41 -11.91 17.77
C SER A 538 16.63 -12.25 18.65
N VAL A 539 17.19 -11.27 19.36
CA VAL A 539 18.35 -11.45 20.25
C VAL A 539 17.87 -11.89 21.64
N PRO A 540 18.12 -13.15 22.08
CA PRO A 540 17.52 -13.68 23.31
C PRO A 540 17.80 -12.86 24.58
N PRO A 541 19.03 -12.33 24.81
CA PRO A 541 19.30 -11.45 25.95
C PRO A 541 18.42 -10.20 25.98
N LEU A 542 18.18 -9.56 24.84
CA LEU A 542 17.33 -8.37 24.76
C LEU A 542 15.87 -8.72 25.04
N VAL A 543 15.39 -9.84 24.51
CA VAL A 543 14.02 -10.32 24.78
C VAL A 543 13.82 -10.58 26.26
N HIS A 544 14.76 -11.23 26.93
CA HIS A 544 14.66 -11.51 28.37
C HIS A 544 14.65 -10.22 29.21
N ILE A 545 15.47 -9.23 28.86
CA ILE A 545 15.43 -7.91 29.51
C ILE A 545 14.06 -7.26 29.31
N ILE A 546 13.53 -7.23 28.07
CA ILE A 546 12.23 -6.60 27.80
C ILE A 546 11.09 -7.33 28.51
N ARG A 547 11.12 -8.66 28.57
CA ARG A 547 10.13 -9.46 29.29
C ARG A 547 10.15 -9.21 30.79
N SER A 548 11.34 -9.10 31.39
CA SER A 548 11.48 -8.84 32.83
C SER A 548 10.92 -7.47 33.23
N LEU A 549 10.97 -6.46 32.34
CA LEU A 549 10.31 -5.16 32.56
C LEU A 549 8.79 -5.24 32.70
N VAL A 550 8.19 -6.34 32.26
CA VAL A 550 6.74 -6.59 32.28
C VAL A 550 6.41 -7.73 33.26
N GLY A 551 7.35 -8.09 34.14
CA GLY A 551 7.15 -9.12 35.16
C GLY A 551 7.10 -10.55 34.62
N ILE A 552 7.55 -10.80 33.39
CA ILE A 552 7.69 -12.14 32.81
C ILE A 552 9.17 -12.51 32.85
N ASN A 553 9.53 -13.56 33.60
CA ASN A 553 10.91 -14.09 33.62
C ASN A 553 11.14 -15.12 32.51
#